data_AF-A0A968DNE3-F1
#
_entry.id   AF-A0A968DNE3-F1
#
_cell.length_a   1.000
_cell.length_b   1.000
_cell.length_c   1.000
_cell.angle_alpha   90.00
_cell.angle_beta   90.00
_cell.angle_gamma   90.00
#
_symmetry.space_group_name_H-M   'P 1'
#
loop_
_entity.id
_entity.type
_entity.pdbx_description
1 polymer ?
#
loop_
_entity_poly.entity_id
_entity_poly.type
_entity_poly.pdbx_seq_one_letter_code
_entity_poly.pdbx_strand_id
1 'polypeptide(L)'
;MSAKTVNEEAAQTVSPRQWIRLVVVYLLIPVILFICGGDLGWWQAWLYSLLIVAAGVGGRIWSEQRHPGLMAERQNIEKMQDAKAWDKVLAPLMAVSVVFPMVIVAGLDHRYNWSPEFPL
;
A
#
# COMPACT_ATOMS: atom_id res chain seq x y z
N MET A 1 21.08 3.11 -45.23
CA MET A 1 20.87 3.73 -43.91
C MET A 1 19.38 3.93 -43.71
N SER A 2 18.69 2.93 -43.15
CA SER A 2 17.24 3.01 -42.90
C SER A 2 17.04 3.58 -41.51
N ALA A 3 16.40 4.74 -41.44
CA ALA A 3 16.07 5.42 -40.21
C ALA A 3 15.31 4.47 -39.27
N LYS A 4 15.84 4.30 -38.06
CA LYS A 4 15.15 3.64 -36.96
C LYS A 4 13.83 4.38 -36.73
N THR A 5 12.72 3.77 -37.12
CA THR A 5 11.45 4.01 -36.46
C THR A 5 11.64 3.53 -35.03
N VAL A 6 12.05 4.46 -34.16
CA VAL A 6 11.97 4.28 -32.71
C VAL A 6 10.49 4.04 -32.46
N ASN A 7 10.16 2.75 -32.36
CA ASN A 7 8.89 2.29 -31.87
C ASN A 7 8.59 3.13 -30.64
N GLU A 8 7.43 3.77 -30.67
CA GLU A 8 6.72 4.22 -29.50
C GLU A 8 6.70 3.04 -28.54
N GLU A 9 7.68 2.97 -27.61
CA GLU A 9 7.61 2.10 -26.45
C GLU A 9 6.43 2.63 -25.67
N ALA A 10 5.25 2.12 -26.04
CA ALA A 10 3.99 2.31 -25.40
C ALA A 10 4.26 2.21 -23.90
N ALA A 11 4.18 3.36 -23.23
CA ALA A 11 4.27 3.47 -21.80
C ALA A 11 3.43 2.33 -21.23
N GLN A 12 4.07 1.30 -20.68
CA GLN A 12 3.39 0.12 -20.18
C GLN A 12 2.54 0.59 -19.00
N THR A 13 1.30 0.96 -19.31
CA THR A 13 0.35 1.43 -18.32
C THR A 13 0.08 0.27 -17.39
N VAL A 14 0.25 0.53 -16.09
CA VAL A 14 0.07 -0.47 -15.04
C VAL A 14 -1.33 -1.06 -15.18
N SER A 15 -1.43 -2.39 -15.19
CA SER A 15 -2.68 -3.09 -15.45
C SER A 15 -3.76 -2.63 -14.44
N PRO A 16 -5.02 -2.40 -14.86
CA PRO A 16 -6.11 -2.03 -13.96
C PRO A 16 -6.25 -2.98 -12.75
N ARG A 17 -5.91 -4.26 -12.95
CA ARG A 17 -5.90 -5.28 -11.90
C ARG A 17 -4.87 -5.01 -10.80
N GLN A 18 -3.70 -4.49 -11.15
CA GLN A 18 -2.64 -4.14 -10.19
C GLN A 18 -3.05 -2.91 -9.36
N TRP A 19 -3.71 -1.94 -9.99
CA TRP A 19 -4.30 -0.79 -9.31
C TRP A 19 -5.37 -1.20 -8.31
N ILE A 20 -6.32 -2.06 -8.73
CA ILE A 20 -7.36 -2.59 -7.83
C ILE A 20 -6.71 -3.32 -6.65
N ARG A 21 -5.71 -4.19 -6.90
CA ARG A 21 -5.02 -4.91 -5.83
C ARG A 21 -4.36 -3.95 -4.83
N LEU A 22 -3.74 -2.89 -5.32
CA LEU A 22 -3.09 -1.89 -4.47
C LEU A 22 -4.11 -1.16 -3.60
N VAL A 23 -5.20 -0.66 -4.20
CA VAL A 23 -6.26 0.02 -3.46
C VAL A 23 -6.86 -0.89 -2.39
N VAL A 24 -7.13 -2.15 -2.72
CA VAL A 24 -7.63 -3.14 -1.74
C VAL A 24 -6.65 -3.33 -0.58
N VAL A 25 -5.36 -3.48 -0.85
CA VAL A 25 -4.35 -3.65 0.21
C VAL A 25 -4.28 -2.43 1.14
N TYR A 26 -4.32 -1.21 0.59
CA TYR A 26 -4.33 0.00 1.42
C TYR A 26 -5.63 0.18 2.19
N LEU A 27 -6.77 -0.31 1.68
CA LEU A 27 -8.05 -0.30 2.39
C LEU A 27 -8.13 -1.36 3.50
N LEU A 28 -7.36 -2.45 3.44
CA LEU A 28 -7.31 -3.42 4.54
C LEU A 28 -6.80 -2.81 5.85
N ILE A 29 -5.89 -1.83 5.77
CA ILE A 29 -5.33 -1.13 6.93
C ILE A 29 -6.43 -0.45 7.77
N PRO A 30 -7.21 0.50 7.23
CA PRO A 30 -8.27 1.16 7.98
C PRO A 30 -9.39 0.19 8.38
N VAL A 31 -9.71 -0.80 7.54
CA VAL A 31 -10.71 -1.83 7.89
C VAL A 31 -10.30 -2.57 9.16
N ILE A 32 -9.04 -3.02 9.25
CA ILE A 32 -8.54 -3.69 10.46
C ILE A 32 -8.51 -2.73 11.65
N LEU A 33 -8.11 -1.47 11.45
CA LEU A 33 -8.13 -0.46 12.50
C LEU A 33 -9.52 -0.32 13.13
N PHE A 34 -10.56 -0.15 12.31
CA PHE A 34 -11.93 0.00 12.77
C PHE A 34 -12.51 -1.29 13.37
N ILE A 35 -12.16 -2.47 12.84
CA ILE A 35 -12.57 -3.75 13.43
C ILE A 35 -11.96 -3.91 14.83
N CYS A 36 -10.68 -3.56 15.01
CA CYS A 36 -10.00 -3.63 16.30
C CYS A 36 -10.52 -2.56 17.28
N GLY A 37 -10.73 -1.33 16.79
CA GLY A 37 -11.27 -0.21 17.57
C GLY A 37 -12.72 -0.42 17.99
N GLY A 38 -13.55 -1.02 17.14
CA GLY A 38 -14.97 -1.27 17.43
C GLY A 38 -15.83 -0.01 17.49
N ASP A 39 -15.28 1.17 17.19
CA ASP A 39 -15.98 2.45 17.19
C ASP A 39 -15.81 3.18 15.84
N LEU A 40 -16.94 3.50 15.21
CA LEU A 40 -16.98 4.29 13.97
C LEU A 40 -17.05 5.80 14.22
N GLY A 41 -17.31 6.22 15.47
CA GLY A 41 -17.24 7.61 15.93
C GLY A 41 -15.82 8.12 16.15
N TRP A 42 -14.82 7.23 16.08
CA TRP A 42 -13.42 7.54 16.32
C TRP A 42 -12.83 8.41 15.20
N TRP A 43 -12.86 9.74 15.39
CA TRP A 43 -12.43 10.70 14.37
C TRP A 43 -10.93 10.62 14.06
N GLN A 44 -10.07 10.32 15.04
CA GLN A 44 -8.63 10.16 14.79
C GLN A 44 -8.35 8.97 13.87
N ALA A 45 -9.10 7.87 13.98
CA ALA A 45 -8.99 6.75 13.05
C ALA A 45 -9.42 7.13 11.64
N TRP A 46 -10.45 7.97 11.47
CA TRP A 46 -10.82 8.49 10.15
C TRP A 46 -9.72 9.36 9.54
N LEU A 47 -9.13 10.28 10.32
CA LEU A 47 -8.02 11.11 9.87
C LEU A 47 -6.82 10.25 9.45
N TYR A 48 -6.43 9.29 10.29
CA TYR A 48 -5.35 8.35 10.00
C TYR A 48 -5.64 7.53 8.74
N SER A 49 -6.87 7.02 8.60
CA SER A 49 -7.32 6.25 7.44
C SER A 49 -7.23 7.06 6.15
N LEU A 50 -7.66 8.32 6.17
CA LEU A 50 -7.54 9.21 5.01
C LEU A 50 -6.07 9.42 4.65
N LEU A 51 -5.22 9.69 5.63
CA LEU A 51 -3.78 9.92 5.42
C LEU A 51 -3.09 8.69 4.84
N ILE A 52 -3.35 7.49 5.37
CA ILE A 52 -2.69 6.26 4.90
C ILE A 52 -3.08 5.94 3.46
N VAL A 53 -4.37 6.09 3.12
CA VAL A 53 -4.87 5.83 1.77
C VAL A 53 -4.36 6.90 0.81
N ALA A 54 -4.42 8.18 1.18
CA ALA A 54 -3.93 9.28 0.35
C ALA A 54 -2.42 9.19 0.11
N ALA A 55 -1.61 8.89 1.14
CA ALA A 55 -0.18 8.73 0.99
C ALA A 55 0.18 7.50 0.17
N GLY A 56 -0.50 6.37 0.40
CA GLY A 56 -0.26 5.11 -0.31
C GLY A 56 -0.64 5.18 -1.80
N VAL A 57 -1.89 5.54 -2.07
CA VAL A 57 -2.43 5.64 -3.43
C VAL A 57 -1.89 6.89 -4.13
N GLY A 58 -1.90 8.04 -3.48
CA GLY A 58 -1.39 9.29 -4.05
C GLY A 58 0.11 9.25 -4.31
N GLY A 59 0.91 8.65 -3.42
CA GLY A 59 2.34 8.44 -3.64
C GLY A 59 2.61 7.54 -4.85
N ARG A 60 1.78 6.50 -5.04
CA ARG A 60 1.82 5.64 -6.24
C ARG A 60 1.48 6.43 -7.52
N ILE A 61 0.40 7.21 -7.51
CA ILE A 61 -0.01 8.04 -8.66
C ILE A 61 1.12 9.03 -9.02
N TRP A 62 1.66 9.73 -8.03
CA TRP A 62 2.74 10.70 -8.25
C TRP A 62 4.00 10.01 -8.80
N SER A 63 4.39 8.86 -8.24
CA SER A 63 5.53 8.10 -8.76
C SER A 63 5.34 7.69 -10.22
N GLU A 64 4.13 7.27 -10.61
CA GLU A 64 3.82 6.90 -12.00
C GLU A 64 3.77 8.12 -12.93
N GLN A 65 3.31 9.28 -12.45
CA GLN A 65 3.36 10.53 -13.22
C GLN A 65 4.79 11.03 -13.46
N ARG A 66 5.67 10.94 -12.45
CA ARG A 66 7.04 11.44 -12.55
C ARG A 66 7.92 10.54 -13.42
N HIS A 67 7.69 9.23 -13.35
CA HIS A 67 8.46 8.22 -14.07
C HIS A 67 7.55 7.08 -14.56
N PRO A 68 6.82 7.29 -15.66
CA PRO A 68 5.93 6.28 -16.22
C PRO A 68 6.73 5.03 -16.63
N GLY A 69 6.23 3.84 -16.25
CA GLY A 69 6.86 2.56 -16.59
C GLY A 69 7.85 1.99 -15.57
N LEU A 70 8.39 2.78 -14.63
CA LEU A 70 9.29 2.25 -13.59
C LEU A 70 8.61 1.19 -12.71
N MET A 71 7.33 1.35 -12.43
CA MET A 71 6.57 0.37 -11.65
C MET A 71 6.24 -0.88 -12.45
N ALA A 72 6.00 -0.77 -13.76
CA ALA A 72 5.80 -1.92 -14.64
C ALA A 72 7.10 -2.76 -14.71
N GLU A 73 8.25 -2.10 -14.86
CA GLU A 73 9.56 -2.74 -14.87
C GLU A 73 9.89 -3.44 -13.54
N ARG A 74 9.54 -2.83 -12.39
CA ARG A 74 9.75 -3.38 -11.05
C ARG A 74 8.75 -4.47 -10.66
N GLN A 75 7.56 -4.46 -11.24
CA GLN A 75 6.52 -5.49 -11.03
C GLN A 75 6.57 -6.58 -12.09
N ASN A 76 7.61 -6.61 -12.94
CA ASN A 76 7.78 -7.68 -13.90
C ASN A 76 7.87 -9.02 -13.17
N ILE A 77 6.86 -9.85 -13.40
CA ILE A 77 6.65 -11.13 -12.73
C ILE A 77 7.81 -12.09 -13.01
N GLU A 78 8.50 -11.95 -14.16
CA GLU A 78 9.70 -12.74 -14.47
C GLU A 78 10.86 -12.44 -13.52
N LYS A 79 11.15 -11.17 -13.22
CA LYS A 79 12.19 -10.78 -12.24
C LYS A 79 11.80 -11.19 -10.82
N MET A 80 10.50 -11.18 -10.50
CA MET A 80 10.01 -11.70 -9.21
C MET A 80 10.09 -13.23 -9.13
N GLN A 81 9.95 -13.95 -10.25
CA GLN A 81 10.11 -15.40 -10.31
C GLN A 81 11.58 -15.83 -10.21
N ASP A 82 12.51 -15.01 -10.68
CA ASP A 82 13.96 -15.25 -10.56
C ASP A 82 14.52 -14.89 -9.16
N ALA A 83 13.74 -14.17 -8.35
CA ALA A 83 14.09 -13.89 -6.97
C ALA A 83 14.17 -15.18 -6.12
N LYS A 84 15.13 -15.21 -5.19
CA LYS A 84 15.34 -16.35 -4.28
C LYS A 84 14.04 -16.66 -3.52
N ALA A 85 13.74 -17.96 -3.36
CA ALA A 85 12.50 -18.42 -2.74
C ALA A 85 12.27 -17.84 -1.33
N TRP A 86 13.35 -17.59 -0.58
CA TRP A 86 13.29 -16.96 0.73
C TRP A 86 12.80 -15.50 0.66
N ASP A 87 13.25 -14.70 -0.31
CA ASP A 87 12.81 -13.30 -0.46
C ASP A 87 11.33 -13.20 -0.83
N LYS A 88 10.81 -14.18 -1.59
CA LYS A 88 9.38 -14.27 -1.92
C LYS A 88 8.49 -14.44 -0.69
N VAL A 89 9.03 -15.00 0.41
CA VAL A 89 8.31 -15.19 1.67
C VAL A 89 8.62 -14.06 2.65
N LEU A 90 9.90 -13.70 2.78
CA LEU A 90 10.37 -12.68 3.71
C LEU A 90 9.80 -11.30 3.38
N ALA A 91 9.75 -10.90 2.11
CA ALA A 91 9.26 -9.58 1.73
C ALA A 91 7.79 -9.34 2.13
N PRO A 92 6.81 -10.20 1.76
CA PRO A 92 5.43 -10.02 2.21
C PRO A 92 5.29 -10.22 3.72
N LEU A 93 6.04 -11.15 4.33
CA LEU A 93 5.98 -11.38 5.77
C LEU A 93 6.46 -10.15 6.55
N MET A 94 7.53 -9.49 6.11
CA MET A 94 7.99 -8.21 6.68
C MET A 94 6.97 -7.10 6.48
N ALA A 95 6.37 -6.99 5.29
CA ALA A 95 5.34 -5.97 5.04
C ALA A 95 4.14 -6.15 5.98
N VAL A 96 3.71 -7.39 6.20
CA VAL A 96 2.59 -7.73 7.10
C VAL A 96 2.98 -7.47 8.56
N SER A 97 4.17 -7.93 8.99
CA SER A 97 4.59 -7.84 10.40
C SER A 97 4.87 -6.41 10.86
N VAL A 98 5.27 -5.51 9.96
CA VAL A 98 5.53 -4.11 10.32
C VAL A 98 4.22 -3.31 10.42
N VAL A 99 3.27 -3.56 9.51
CA VAL A 99 2.08 -2.71 9.37
C VAL A 99 0.95 -3.13 10.32
N PHE A 100 0.57 -4.41 10.33
CA PHE A 100 -0.66 -4.84 11.00
C PHE A 100 -0.59 -4.84 12.53
N PRO A 101 0.50 -5.27 13.19
CA PRO A 101 0.57 -5.24 14.65
C PRO A 101 0.36 -3.85 15.23
N MET A 102 0.93 -2.82 14.60
CA MET A 102 0.78 -1.44 15.06
C MET A 102 -0.68 -0.98 15.00
N VAL A 103 -1.37 -1.27 13.90
CA VAL A 103 -2.77 -0.89 13.67
C VAL A 103 -3.72 -1.65 14.60
N ILE A 104 -3.45 -2.94 14.80
CA ILE A 104 -4.21 -3.79 15.73
C ILE A 104 -4.05 -3.26 17.15
N VAL A 105 -2.82 -3.02 17.60
CA VAL A 105 -2.55 -2.49 18.95
C VAL A 105 -3.22 -1.14 19.14
N ALA A 106 -3.13 -0.22 18.16
CA ALA A 106 -3.79 1.08 18.23
C ALA A 106 -5.32 0.97 18.35
N GLY A 107 -5.95 0.05 17.59
CA GLY A 107 -7.38 -0.18 17.70
C GLY A 107 -7.78 -0.79 19.05
N LEU A 108 -7.03 -1.78 19.54
CA LEU A 108 -7.30 -2.39 20.84
C LEU A 108 -7.06 -1.42 22.01
N ASP A 109 -6.04 -0.57 21.90
CA ASP A 109 -5.74 0.48 22.87
C ASP A 109 -6.92 1.44 23.02
N HIS A 110 -7.49 1.90 21.90
CA HIS A 110 -8.70 2.74 21.90
C HIS A 110 -9.91 1.99 22.48
N ARG A 111 -10.11 0.72 22.10
CA ARG A 111 -11.27 -0.08 22.56
C ARG A 111 -11.24 -0.35 24.07
N TYR A 112 -10.07 -0.61 24.62
CA TYR A 112 -9.90 -0.97 26.03
C TYR A 112 -9.44 0.20 26.92
N ASN A 113 -9.25 1.39 26.34
CA ASN A 113 -8.71 2.57 27.03
C ASN A 113 -7.42 2.25 27.79
N TRP A 114 -6.51 1.50 27.15
CA TRP A 114 -5.24 1.10 27.76
C TRP A 114 -4.33 2.31 28.01
N SER A 115 -4.36 3.30 27.11
CA SER A 115 -3.66 4.57 27.25
C SER A 115 -4.61 5.66 27.78
N PRO A 116 -4.10 6.60 28.61
CA PRO A 116 -4.88 7.75 29.02
C PRO A 116 -5.18 8.62 27.79
N GLU A 117 -6.41 9.13 27.73
CA GLU A 117 -6.79 10.00 26.63
C GLU A 117 -5.89 11.24 26.56
N PHE A 118 -5.44 11.55 25.35
CA PHE A 118 -4.62 12.73 25.13
C PHE A 118 -5.47 13.97 25.47
N PRO A 119 -5.01 14.85 26.38
CA PRO A 119 -5.74 16.07 26.67
C PRO A 119 -5.72 16.95 25.41
N LEU A 120 -6.90 17.16 24.82
CA LEU A 120 -7.13 18.07 23.70
C LEU A 120 -7.37 19.50 24.20
#